data_AF-A0A9D6NU81-F1
#
_entry.id   AF-A0A9D6NU81-F1
#
_cell.length_a   1.000
_cell.length_b   1.000
_cell.length_c   1.000
_cell.angle_alpha   90.00
_cell.angle_beta   90.00
_cell.angle_gamma   90.00
#
_symmetry.space_group_name_H-M   'P 1'
#
loop_
_entity.id
_entity.type
_entity.pdbx_description
1 polymer ?
#
loop_
_entity_poly.entity_id
_entity_poly.type
_entity_poly.pdbx_seq_one_letter_code
_entity_poly.pdbx_strand_id
1 'polypeptide(L)' 'MDDGAAVVSGKLMGRFKDGRSLDGTRYTDQFYFDSDGKVVEWLVWNDLALIPPA' A
#
# COMPACT_ATOMS: atom_id res chain seq x y z
N MET A 1 5.50 18.09 -16.04
CA MET A 1 5.63 16.90 -16.89
C MET A 1 4.49 15.99 -16.47
N ASP A 2 3.93 15.18 -17.36
CA ASP A 2 3.01 14.12 -16.93
C ASP A 2 3.87 13.09 -16.19
N ASP A 3 4.09 13.34 -14.90
CA ASP A 3 4.88 12.49 -14.01
C ASP A 3 4.05 11.22 -13.81
N GLY A 4 4.24 10.27 -14.72
CA GLY A 4 3.44 9.05 -14.81
C GLY A 4 3.47 8.30 -13.50
N ALA A 5 2.39 8.42 -12.72
CA ALA A 5 2.23 7.68 -11.49
C ALA A 5 1.72 6.27 -11.79
N ALA A 6 2.37 5.25 -11.23
CA ALA A 6 1.78 3.91 -11.21
C ALA A 6 0.85 3.81 -9.99
N VAL A 7 -0.41 3.48 -10.24
CA VAL A 7 -1.40 3.23 -9.17
C VAL A 7 -1.66 1.74 -9.08
N VAL A 8 -1.41 1.17 -7.90
CA VAL A 8 -1.67 -0.24 -7.58
C VAL A 8 -2.74 -0.29 -6.50
N SER A 9 -3.70 -1.20 -6.63
CA SER A 9 -4.74 -1.38 -5.61
C SER A 9 -5.04 -2.86 -5.40
N GLY A 10 -5.30 -3.24 -4.15
CA GLY A 10 -5.52 -4.63 -3.81
C GLY A 10 -5.90 -4.86 -2.35
N LYS A 11 -5.62 -6.06 -1.87
CA LYS A 11 -5.84 -6.48 -0.48
C LYS A 11 -4.53 -6.97 0.12
N LEU A 12 -4.25 -6.55 1.35
CA LEU A 12 -3.15 -7.02 2.17
C LEU A 12 -3.57 -8.25 2.95
N MET A 13 -2.65 -9.21 2.99
CA MET A 13 -2.74 -10.45 3.75
C MET A 13 -1.50 -10.56 4.62
N GLY A 14 -1.65 -10.97 5.88
CA GLY A 14 -0.49 -11.06 6.76
C GLY A 14 -0.80 -11.55 8.17
N ARG A 15 0.15 -11.33 9.06
CA ARG A 15 0.07 -11.68 10.48
C ARG A 15 0.66 -10.55 11.32
N PHE A 16 -0.05 -10.14 12.36
CA PHE A 16 0.45 -9.22 13.37
C PHE A 16 1.53 -9.89 14.23
N LYS A 17 2.39 -9.09 14.88
CA LYS A 17 3.44 -9.61 15.78
C LYS A 17 2.86 -10.41 16.96
N ASP A 18 1.63 -10.12 17.36
CA ASP A 18 0.89 -10.83 18.40
C ASP A 18 0.26 -12.16 17.92
N GLY A 19 0.42 -12.52 16.65
CA GLY A 19 -0.06 -13.76 16.07
C GLY A 19 -1.43 -13.69 15.40
N ARG A 20 -2.19 -12.60 15.56
CA ARG A 20 -3.49 -12.40 14.87
C ARG A 20 -3.29 -12.33 13.36
N SER A 21 -4.26 -12.87 12.61
CA SER A 21 -4.25 -12.80 11.15
C SER A 21 -4.77 -11.44 10.67
N LEU A 22 -4.11 -10.91 9.65
CA LEU A 22 -4.62 -9.80 8.83
C LEU A 22 -5.14 -10.38 7.53
N ASP A 23 -6.45 -10.26 7.28
CA ASP A 23 -7.09 -10.72 6.05
C ASP A 23 -7.91 -9.60 5.44
N GLY A 24 -7.48 -9.14 4.26
CA GLY A 24 -8.34 -8.35 3.39
C GLY A 24 -8.32 -6.83 3.61
N THR A 25 -7.35 -6.27 4.35
CA THR A 25 -7.21 -4.81 4.44
C THR A 25 -6.92 -4.24 3.05
N ARG A 26 -7.80 -3.35 2.57
CA ARG A 26 -7.66 -2.74 1.25
C ARG A 26 -6.53 -1.74 1.25
N TYR A 27 -5.79 -1.69 0.15
CA TYR A 27 -4.75 -0.70 -0.06
C TYR A 27 -4.83 -0.07 -1.46
N THR A 28 -4.35 1.17 -1.54
CA THR A 28 -3.98 1.85 -2.77
C THR A 28 -2.60 2.44 -2.57
N ASP A 29 -1.70 2.12 -3.48
CA ASP A 29 -0.34 2.64 -3.52
C ASP A 29 -0.15 3.47 -4.79
N GLN A 30 0.53 4.60 -4.65
CA GLN A 30 0.91 5.45 -5.77
C GLN A 30 2.42 5.63 -5.78
N PHE A 31 3.04 5.28 -6.91
CA PHE A 31 4.49 5.37 -7.13
C PHE A 31 4.81 6.44 -8.17
N TYR A 32 5.75 7.32 -7.84
CA TYR A 32 6.36 8.25 -8.79
C TYR A 32 7.79 7.81 -9.08
N PHE A 33 8.19 7.95 -10.35
CA PHE A 33 9.48 7.48 -10.84
C PHE A 33 10.32 8.64 -11.37
N ASP A 34 11.64 8.58 -11.15
CA ASP A 34 12.59 9.46 -11.85
C ASP A 34 12.79 9.02 -13.31
N SER A 35 13.64 9.76 -14.05
CA SER A 35 13.98 9.45 -15.44
C SER A 35 14.70 8.11 -15.63
N ASP A 36 15.28 7.54 -14.57
CA ASP A 36 15.92 6.22 -14.58
C ASP A 36 14.92 5.10 -14.26
N GLY A 37 13.66 5.43 -13.97
CA GLY A 37 12.63 4.47 -13.57
C GLY A 37 12.72 4.03 -12.11
N LYS A 38 13.44 4.76 -11.25
CA LYS A 38 13.51 4.48 -9.81
C LYS A 38 12.37 5.17 -9.07
N VAL A 39 11.78 4.49 -8.09
CA VAL A 39 10.78 5.09 -7.22
C VAL A 39 11.41 6.21 -6.39
N VAL A 40 10.88 7.43 -6.53
CA VAL A 40 11.32 8.61 -5.76
C VAL A 40 10.28 9.05 -4.73
N GLU A 41 9.02 8.70 -4.93
CA GLU A 41 7.94 8.92 -3.97
C GLU A 41 6.98 7.74 -3.98
N TRP A 42 6.52 7.36 -2.79
CA TRP A 42 5.54 6.30 -2.58
C TRP A 42 4.52 6.74 -1.54
N LEU A 43 3.28 6.94 -1.98
CA LEU A 43 2.15 7.22 -1.09
C LEU A 43 1.32 5.96 -0.89
N VAL A 44 0.94 5.71 0.35
CA VAL A 44 0.22 4.50 0.77
C VAL A 44 -1.06 4.90 1.50
N TRP A 45 -2.18 4.37 1.03
CA TRP A 45 -3.45 4.46 1.73
C TRP A 45 -3.93 3.06 2.08
N ASN A 46 -4.19 2.83 3.38
CA ASN A 46 -4.73 1.57 3.87
C ASN A 46 -6.04 1.83 4.61
N ASP A 47 -7.01 0.96 4.41
CA ASP A 47 -8.28 1.00 5.14
C ASP A 47 -8.09 0.37 6.53
N LEU A 48 -7.61 1.18 7.48
CA LEU A 48 -7.31 0.73 8.84
C LEU A 48 -8.57 0.33 9.62
N ALA A 49 -9.77 0.69 9.17
CA ALA A 49 -11.01 0.23 9.80
C ALA A 49 -11.23 -1.28 9.63
N LEU A 50 -10.55 -1.91 8.66
CA LEU A 50 -10.58 -3.36 8.43
C LEU A 50 -9.53 -4.12 9.25
N ILE A 51 -8.69 -3.41 10.01
CA ILE A 51 -7.70 -4.03 10.89
C ILE A 51 -8.40 -4.49 12.18
N PRO A 52 -8.22 -5.75 12.62
CA PRO A 52 -8.75 -6.22 13.88
C PRO A 52 -8.25 -5.35 15.06
N PRO A 53 -9.15 -4.92 15.98
CA PRO A 53 -8.74 -4.13 17.15
C PRO A 53 -7.76 -4.91 18.01
N ALA A 54 -6.81 -4.19 18.62
CA ALA A 54 -5.76 -4.72 19.49
C ALA A 54 -6.34 -5.47 20.71
#